data_AF-A0A4Y3R8Z0-F1
#
_entry.id   AF-A0A4Y3R8Z0-F1
#
_cell.length_a   1.000
_cell.length_b   1.000
_cell.length_c   1.000
_cell.angle_alpha   90.00
_cell.angle_beta   90.00
_cell.angle_gamma   90.00
#
_symmetry.space_group_name_H-M   'P 1'
#
loop_
_entity.id
_entity.type
_entity.pdbx_description
1 polymer ?
#
loop_
_entity_poly.entity_id
_entity_poly.type
_entity_poly.pdbx_seq_one_letter_code
_entity_poly.pdbx_strand_id
1 'polypeptide(L)'
;MRGGDSSKYFTIHHPWSVYKAPVPEMKQAMENLKEQLPEHGWKLVGYGPDKSRSKSLTLQADSTRKKFSVKVKLWEEPEGSKAPSMIHVTLMSTCFRAPKGQDVTGEY
;
A
#
# COMPACT_ATOMS: atom_id res chain seq x y z
N MET A 1 23.29 -1.40 8.36
CA MET A 1 23.83 -0.03 8.15
C MET A 1 23.28 0.52 6.85
N ARG A 2 22.63 1.69 6.87
CA ARG A 2 22.62 2.65 5.75
C ARG A 2 22.10 4.00 6.29
N GLY A 3 22.97 4.64 7.07
CA GLY A 3 22.92 6.09 7.25
C GLY A 3 23.48 6.70 5.97
N GLY A 4 22.59 7.24 5.14
CA GLY A 4 22.96 7.88 3.88
C GLY A 4 21.90 8.93 3.56
N ASP A 5 22.11 10.14 4.06
CA ASP A 5 21.48 11.37 3.58
C ASP A 5 19.93 11.38 3.61
N SER A 6 19.32 11.04 4.75
CA SER A 6 17.87 11.13 4.95
C SER A 6 17.29 12.54 4.76
N SER A 7 18.14 13.58 4.78
CA SER A 7 17.76 14.97 4.53
C SER A 7 17.58 15.33 3.05
N LYS A 8 18.00 14.46 2.11
CA LYS A 8 17.99 14.77 0.67
C LYS A 8 17.11 13.86 -0.17
N TYR A 9 16.53 12.82 0.42
CA TYR A 9 15.69 11.88 -0.30
C TYR A 9 14.38 11.66 0.44
N PHE A 10 13.27 11.64 -0.28
CA PHE A 10 11.94 11.41 0.29
C PHE A 10 11.08 10.52 -0.60
N THR A 11 10.10 9.86 0.01
CA THR A 11 9.07 9.06 -0.68
C THR A 11 7.72 9.59 -0.24
N ILE A 12 6.81 9.80 -1.17
CA ILE A 12 5.47 10.27 -0.86
C ILE A 12 4.59 9.04 -0.57
N HIS A 13 3.93 9.06 0.58
CA HIS A 13 2.96 8.06 0.98
C HIS A 13 1.56 8.67 0.99
N HIS A 14 0.62 8.05 0.29
CA HIS A 14 -0.80 8.41 0.32
C HIS A 14 -1.62 7.25 0.85
N PRO A 15 -1.73 7.11 2.19
CA PRO A 15 -2.56 6.09 2.81
C PRO A 15 -4.03 6.51 2.83
N TRP A 16 -4.92 5.57 2.54
CA TRP A 16 -6.36 5.72 2.72
C TRP A 16 -6.99 4.34 2.94
N SER A 17 -8.24 4.29 3.37
CA SER A 17 -8.93 3.02 3.64
C SER A 17 -10.39 3.02 3.21
N VAL A 18 -10.88 1.83 2.89
CA VAL A 18 -12.30 1.53 2.67
C VAL A 18 -12.74 0.59 3.79
N TYR A 19 -13.82 0.93 4.49
CA TYR A 19 -14.30 0.22 5.67
C TYR A 19 -15.83 0.19 5.70
N LYS A 20 -16.41 -0.59 6.64
CA LYS A 20 -17.87 -0.84 6.78
C LYS A 20 -18.54 -1.68 5.69
N ALA A 21 -17.79 -2.31 4.79
CA ALA A 21 -18.31 -3.37 3.94
C ALA A 21 -18.18 -4.75 4.62
N PRO A 22 -19.02 -5.74 4.31
CA PRO A 22 -18.82 -7.12 4.75
C PRO A 22 -17.46 -7.68 4.33
N VAL A 23 -16.81 -8.44 5.22
CA VAL A 23 -15.50 -9.07 4.94
C VAL A 23 -15.51 -9.93 3.65
N PRO A 24 -16.55 -10.72 3.34
CA PRO A 24 -16.62 -11.47 2.07
C PRO A 24 -16.55 -10.56 0.84
N GLU A 25 -17.22 -9.39 0.86
CA GLU A 25 -17.16 -8.41 -0.23
C GLU A 25 -15.78 -7.77 -0.34
N MET A 26 -15.11 -7.51 0.79
CA MET A 26 -13.73 -7.01 0.79
C MET A 26 -12.75 -8.04 0.19
N LYS A 27 -12.95 -9.35 0.48
CA LYS A 27 -12.15 -10.42 -0.14
C LYS A 27 -12.38 -10.50 -1.64
N GLN A 28 -13.63 -10.37 -2.08
CA GLN A 28 -13.94 -10.28 -3.51
C GLN A 28 -13.30 -9.06 -4.15
N ALA A 29 -13.29 -7.90 -3.48
CA ALA A 29 -12.61 -6.71 -3.97
C ALA A 29 -11.10 -6.92 -4.14
N MET A 30 -10.45 -7.68 -3.24
CA MET A 30 -9.03 -8.03 -3.37
C MET A 30 -8.75 -8.93 -4.60
N GLU A 31 -9.62 -9.90 -4.89
CA GLU A 31 -9.51 -10.72 -6.12
C GLU A 31 -9.76 -9.86 -7.37
N ASN A 32 -10.78 -8.99 -7.35
CA ASN A 32 -11.05 -8.08 -8.45
C ASN A 32 -9.84 -7.16 -8.74
N LEU A 33 -9.18 -6.65 -7.70
CA LEU A 33 -7.95 -5.86 -7.85
C LEU A 33 -6.83 -6.66 -8.50
N LYS A 34 -6.62 -7.90 -8.07
CA LYS A 34 -5.61 -8.79 -8.63
C LYS A 34 -5.83 -9.05 -10.13
N GLU A 35 -7.07 -9.21 -10.56
CA GLU A 35 -7.43 -9.46 -11.96
C GLU A 35 -7.37 -8.19 -12.81
N GLN A 36 -7.95 -7.09 -12.33
CA GLN A 36 -8.13 -5.87 -13.13
C GLN A 36 -6.91 -4.94 -13.15
N LEU A 37 -6.09 -4.92 -12.09
CA LEU A 37 -4.90 -4.05 -12.05
C LEU A 37 -3.95 -4.26 -13.26
N PRO A 38 -3.60 -5.51 -13.65
CA PRO A 38 -2.86 -5.79 -14.88
C PRO A 38 -3.44 -5.17 -16.13
N GLU A 39 -4.76 -5.24 -16.31
CA GLU A 39 -5.46 -4.68 -17.47
C GLU A 39 -5.34 -3.15 -17.51
N HIS A 40 -5.20 -2.51 -16.35
CA HIS A 40 -5.07 -1.07 -16.18
C HIS A 40 -3.63 -0.56 -16.06
N GLY A 41 -2.63 -1.35 -16.48
CA GLY A 41 -1.23 -0.90 -16.51
C GLY A 41 -0.54 -0.94 -15.16
N TRP A 42 -0.84 -1.97 -14.36
CA TRP A 42 -0.13 -2.28 -13.13
C TRP A 42 0.44 -3.69 -13.19
N LYS A 43 1.72 -3.84 -12.91
CA LYS A 43 2.36 -5.14 -12.79
C LYS A 43 2.16 -5.68 -11.38
N LEU A 44 1.51 -6.82 -11.24
CA LEU A 44 1.40 -7.52 -9.95
C LEU A 44 2.79 -8.00 -9.50
N VAL A 45 3.18 -7.61 -8.28
CA VAL A 45 4.46 -7.99 -7.64
C VAL A 45 4.24 -9.12 -6.65
N GLY A 46 3.09 -9.15 -5.99
CA GLY A 46 2.75 -10.20 -5.06
C GLY A 46 1.28 -10.16 -4.66
N TYR A 47 0.74 -11.33 -4.35
CA TYR A 47 -0.61 -11.49 -3.82
C TYR A 47 -0.62 -12.66 -2.85
N GLY A 48 -1.09 -12.43 -1.63
CA GLY A 48 -1.23 -13.47 -0.61
C GLY A 48 -1.09 -12.96 0.82
N PRO A 49 -1.12 -13.87 1.80
CA PRO A 49 -0.92 -13.54 3.21
C PRO A 49 0.45 -12.92 3.46
N ASP A 50 0.50 -11.85 4.25
CA ASP A 50 1.78 -11.28 4.67
C ASP A 50 2.48 -12.10 5.76
N LYS A 51 3.70 -11.69 6.12
CA LYS A 51 4.51 -12.33 7.17
C LYS A 51 4.12 -11.90 8.59
N SER A 52 3.07 -11.11 8.75
CA SER A 52 2.64 -10.65 10.07
C SER A 52 1.92 -11.76 10.83
N ARG A 53 1.74 -11.59 12.14
CA ARG A 53 1.03 -12.57 12.96
C ARG A 53 -0.42 -12.79 12.49
N SER A 54 -1.08 -11.75 11.97
CA SER A 54 -2.44 -11.85 11.44
C SER A 54 -2.50 -12.45 10.05
N LYS A 55 -1.36 -12.63 9.35
CA LYS A 55 -1.28 -13.16 7.98
C LYS A 55 -2.27 -12.46 7.04
N SER A 56 -2.34 -11.14 7.14
CA SER A 56 -3.32 -10.34 6.39
C SER A 56 -3.12 -10.48 4.89
N LEU A 57 -4.21 -10.73 4.16
CA LEU A 57 -4.20 -10.79 2.70
C LEU A 57 -3.70 -9.46 2.13
N THR A 58 -2.63 -9.52 1.35
CA THR A 58 -1.94 -8.35 0.83
C THR A 58 -1.70 -8.50 -0.66
N LEU A 59 -1.93 -7.42 -1.39
CA LEU A 59 -1.62 -7.24 -2.80
C LEU A 59 -0.55 -6.15 -2.92
N GLN A 60 0.45 -6.38 -3.77
CA GLN A 60 1.41 -5.36 -4.17
C GLN A 60 1.49 -5.30 -5.69
N ALA A 61 1.44 -4.10 -6.25
CA ALA A 61 1.58 -3.88 -7.68
C ALA A 61 2.36 -2.58 -7.97
N ASP A 62 3.07 -2.58 -9.09
CA ASP A 62 3.85 -1.44 -9.56
C ASP A 62 3.22 -0.88 -10.84
N SER A 63 3.10 0.44 -10.96
CA SER A 63 2.57 1.05 -12.18
C SER A 63 3.55 0.84 -13.34
N THR A 64 3.05 0.40 -14.49
CA THR A 64 3.87 0.27 -15.71
C THR A 64 4.03 1.60 -16.45
N ARG A 65 3.25 2.62 -16.08
CA ARG A 65 3.21 3.93 -16.76
C ARG A 65 3.81 5.05 -15.91
N LYS A 66 3.72 4.95 -14.59
CA LYS A 66 4.18 5.99 -13.66
C LYS A 66 5.12 5.39 -12.62
N LYS A 67 5.88 6.24 -11.95
CA LYS A 67 6.83 5.88 -10.89
C LYS A 67 6.12 5.73 -9.54
N PHE A 68 5.15 4.82 -9.47
CA PHE A 68 4.38 4.51 -8.26
C PHE A 68 4.24 3.01 -8.03
N SER A 69 4.17 2.64 -6.76
CA SER A 69 3.81 1.32 -6.28
C SER A 69 2.58 1.44 -5.37
N VAL A 70 1.71 0.44 -5.41
CA VAL A 70 0.57 0.34 -4.50
C VAL A 70 0.70 -0.92 -3.65
N LYS A 71 0.42 -0.78 -2.37
CA LYS A 71 0.23 -1.89 -1.44
C LYS A 71 -1.18 -1.82 -0.89
N VAL A 72 -1.94 -2.89 -1.10
CA VAL A 72 -3.31 -3.03 -0.59
C VAL A 72 -3.33 -4.16 0.41
N LYS A 73 -3.89 -3.93 1.59
CA LYS A 73 -3.95 -4.93 2.66
C LYS A 73 -5.35 -5.02 3.23
N LEU A 74 -5.86 -6.23 3.38
CA LEU A 74 -7.10 -6.51 4.10
C LEU A 74 -6.81 -6.66 5.59
N TRP A 75 -7.32 -5.75 6.40
CA TRP A 75 -7.34 -5.83 7.86
C TRP A 75 -8.67 -6.40 8.30
N GLU A 76 -8.65 -7.67 8.69
CA GLU A 76 -9.81 -8.36 9.26
C GLU A 76 -9.77 -8.20 10.78
N GLU A 77 -10.81 -7.57 11.32
CA GLU A 77 -11.02 -7.50 12.76
C GLU A 77 -11.67 -8.81 13.26
N PRO A 78 -11.32 -9.28 14.48
CA PRO A 78 -11.95 -10.46 15.06
C PRO A 78 -13.46 -10.30 15.21
N GLU A 79 -14.18 -11.43 15.18
CA GLU A 79 -15.60 -11.45 15.49
C GLU A 79 -15.86 -10.83 16.88
N GLY A 80 -16.82 -9.90 16.96
CA GLY A 80 -17.11 -9.15 18.19
C GLY A 80 -16.22 -7.91 18.42
N SER A 81 -15.25 -7.61 17.56
CA SER A 81 -14.51 -6.35 17.62
C SER A 81 -15.43 -5.14 17.37
N LYS A 82 -15.18 -4.04 18.10
CA LYS A 82 -15.86 -2.75 17.85
C LYS A 82 -15.25 -1.99 16.68
N ALA A 83 -14.02 -2.33 16.29
CA ALA A 83 -13.36 -1.73 15.14
C ALA A 83 -13.86 -2.41 13.85
N PRO A 84 -14.05 -1.66 12.75
CA PRO A 84 -14.44 -2.25 11.48
C PRO A 84 -13.22 -2.86 10.78
N SER A 85 -13.42 -4.02 10.15
CA SER A 85 -12.51 -4.51 9.12
C SER A 85 -12.38 -3.48 7.98
N MET A 86 -11.23 -3.45 7.33
CA MET A 86 -10.95 -2.49 6.26
C MET A 86 -9.98 -3.00 5.21
N ILE A 87 -10.09 -2.44 4.01
CA ILE A 87 -9.03 -2.48 3.01
C ILE A 87 -8.19 -1.22 3.20
N HIS A 88 -6.94 -1.39 3.60
CA HIS A 88 -5.96 -0.31 3.70
C HIS A 88 -5.15 -0.24 2.40
N VAL A 89 -5.11 0.94 1.80
CA VAL A 89 -4.38 1.21 0.56
C VAL A 89 -3.27 2.19 0.85
N THR A 90 -2.05 1.84 0.48
CA THR A 90 -0.90 2.75 0.52
C THR A 90 -0.35 2.90 -0.89
N LEU A 91 -0.57 4.06 -1.50
CA LEU A 91 0.13 4.45 -2.73
C LEU A 91 1.47 5.11 -2.35
N MET A 92 2.54 4.64 -2.96
CA MET A 92 3.91 5.10 -2.70
C MET A 92 4.55 5.57 -4.00
N SER A 93 5.20 6.73 -3.98
CA SER A 93 6.06 7.15 -5.09
C SER A 93 7.37 6.36 -5.14
N THR A 94 8.14 6.51 -6.21
CA THR A 94 9.57 6.23 -6.12
C THR A 94 10.25 7.21 -5.18
N CYS A 95 11.46 6.88 -4.75
CA CYS A 95 12.33 7.79 -4.02
C CYS A 95 12.70 9.00 -4.90
N PHE A 96 12.44 10.20 -4.41
CA PHE A 96 12.83 11.47 -5.03
C PHE A 96 14.01 12.08 -4.29
N ARG A 97 14.77 12.92 -5.01
CA ARG A 97 15.82 13.75 -4.42
C ARG A 97 15.28 15.17 -4.23
N ALA A 98 15.46 15.73 -3.05
CA ALA A 98 15.12 17.11 -2.74
C ALA A 98 15.90 18.08 -3.64
N PRO A 99 15.31 19.22 -4.04
CA PRO A 99 16.02 20.30 -4.70
C PRO A 99 17.26 20.73 -3.91
N LYS A 100 18.29 21.25 -4.60
CA LYS A 100 19.51 21.72 -3.94
C LYS A 100 19.18 22.78 -2.88
N GLY A 101 19.69 22.59 -1.67
CA GLY A 101 19.51 23.52 -0.55
C GLY A 101 18.26 23.28 0.28
N GLN A 102 17.41 22.32 -0.07
CA GLN A 102 16.25 21.92 0.74
C GLN A 102 16.58 20.69 1.57
N ASP A 103 16.37 20.81 2.89
CA ASP A 103 16.39 19.69 3.84
C ASP A 103 14.95 19.20 4.02
N VAL A 104 14.70 17.93 3.71
CA VAL A 104 13.38 17.30 3.84
C VAL A 104 13.22 16.48 5.12
N THR A 105 14.11 16.67 6.10
CA THR A 105 14.03 15.99 7.39
C THR A 105 12.75 16.37 8.14
N GLY A 106 11.87 15.39 8.37
CA GLY A 106 10.65 15.55 9.17
C GLY A 106 9.43 16.08 8.43
N GLU A 107 9.50 16.30 7.11
CA GLU A 107 8.36 16.79 6.32
C GLU A 107 7.44 15.69 5.76
N TYR A 108 7.83 14.41 5.89
CA TYR A 108 7.12 13.25 5.30
C TYR A 108 7.15 12.03 6.21
#